data_AF-A0A9D1AIF3-F1
#
_entry.id   AF-A0A9D1AIF3-F1
#
_cell.length_a   1.000
_cell.length_b   1.000
_cell.length_c   1.000
_cell.angle_alpha   90.00
_cell.angle_beta   90.00
_cell.angle_gamma   90.00
#
_symmetry.space_group_name_H-M   'P 1'
#
loop_
_entity.id
_entity.type
_entity.pdbx_description
1 polymer ?
#
loop_
_entity_poly.entity_id
_entity_poly.type
_entity_poly.pdbx_seq_one_letter_code
_entity_poly.pdbx_strand_id
1 'polypeptide(L)'
;MEKNTSKRRLLSLAKLFWEQTDEEHSLTLPQMQQYLQQQGIQAERKALYSDLKTLQDCGMDIVRTNLGRDCRYFLAGRTFQLPELKLLVDAVNASAILTQQQSKQLIEKLSQLTSRAQSVQLRRSLVASPRKTPHTGIYYTIDTIYQALGEQVPISFYYYHY
;
A
#
# COMPACT_ATOMS: atom_id res chain seq x y z
N MET A 1 -9.88 2.05 -35.00
CA MET A 1 -10.05 3.00 -33.87
C MET A 1 -9.90 2.22 -32.57
N GLU A 2 -8.88 2.54 -31.76
CA GLU A 2 -8.49 1.77 -30.57
C GLU A 2 -9.63 1.68 -29.54
N LYS A 3 -10.31 0.54 -29.52
CA LYS A 3 -11.49 0.27 -28.68
C LYS A 3 -11.21 0.23 -27.16
N ASN A 4 -9.96 0.49 -26.74
CA ASN A 4 -9.50 0.31 -25.36
C ASN A 4 -8.88 1.56 -24.71
N THR A 5 -8.79 2.70 -25.42
CA THR A 5 -8.10 3.89 -24.91
C THR A 5 -8.76 4.45 -23.64
N SER A 6 -10.10 4.46 -23.56
CA SER A 6 -10.83 4.90 -22.36
C SER A 6 -10.63 3.98 -21.16
N LYS A 7 -10.62 2.65 -21.37
CA LYS A 7 -10.40 1.68 -20.29
C LYS A 7 -8.95 1.75 -19.78
N ARG A 8 -7.98 1.85 -20.69
CA ARG A 8 -6.58 2.08 -20.33
C ARG A 8 -6.41 3.36 -19.52
N ARG A 9 -7.04 4.46 -19.95
CA ARG A 9 -7.01 5.74 -19.24
C ARG A 9 -7.56 5.64 -17.82
N LEU A 10 -8.74 5.03 -17.66
CA LEU A 10 -9.37 4.86 -16.34
C LEU A 10 -8.48 4.05 -15.39
N LEU A 11 -7.92 2.92 -15.86
CA LEU A 11 -7.01 2.09 -15.07
C LEU A 11 -5.69 2.81 -14.74
N SER A 12 -5.15 3.58 -15.69
CA SER A 12 -3.95 4.39 -15.48
C SER A 12 -4.18 5.48 -14.43
N LEU A 13 -5.36 6.13 -14.44
CA LEU A 13 -5.73 7.09 -13.39
C LEU A 13 -5.89 6.41 -12.03
N ALA A 14 -6.60 5.28 -11.96
CA ALA A 14 -6.74 4.52 -10.72
C ALA A 14 -5.36 4.19 -10.11
N LYS A 15 -4.44 3.68 -10.93
CA LYS A 15 -3.07 3.38 -10.52
C LYS A 15 -2.32 4.65 -10.05
N LEU A 16 -2.45 5.76 -10.77
CA LEU A 16 -1.83 7.03 -10.40
C LEU A 16 -2.28 7.50 -9.02
N PHE A 17 -3.59 7.50 -8.75
CA PHE A 17 -4.14 7.88 -7.45
C PHE A 17 -3.64 6.95 -6.34
N TRP A 18 -3.65 5.64 -6.59
CA TRP A 18 -3.22 4.65 -5.60
C TRP A 18 -1.72 4.75 -5.27
N GLU A 19 -0.86 5.04 -6.24
CA GLU A 19 0.59 5.05 -6.04
C GLU A 19 1.17 6.42 -5.68
N GLN A 20 0.61 7.52 -6.19
CA GLN A 20 1.26 8.84 -6.13
C GLN A 20 0.49 9.86 -5.30
N THR A 21 -0.72 9.56 -4.82
CA THR A 21 -1.52 10.54 -4.09
C THR A 21 -1.84 10.15 -2.66
N ASP A 22 -1.87 11.15 -1.80
CA ASP A 22 -2.34 11.12 -0.41
C ASP A 22 -2.73 12.54 0.00
N GLU A 23 -3.12 12.74 1.25
CA GLU A 23 -3.56 14.03 1.82
C GLU A 23 -2.55 15.17 1.60
N GLU A 24 -1.25 14.88 1.62
CA GLU A 24 -0.18 15.87 1.41
C GLU A 24 0.23 15.96 -0.06
N HIS A 25 0.01 14.90 -0.83
CA HIS A 25 0.43 14.77 -2.24
C HIS A 25 -0.79 14.73 -3.17
N SER A 26 -1.37 15.90 -3.43
CA SER A 26 -2.52 16.04 -4.34
C SER A 26 -2.12 16.46 -5.76
N LEU A 27 -2.92 16.05 -6.75
CA LEU A 27 -2.70 16.27 -8.17
C LEU A 27 -3.72 17.22 -8.79
N THR A 28 -3.26 18.06 -9.69
CA THR A 28 -4.10 18.89 -10.57
C THR A 28 -4.46 18.15 -11.86
N LEU A 29 -5.51 18.60 -12.56
CA LEU A 29 -5.87 18.03 -13.86
C LEU A 29 -4.73 18.07 -14.89
N PRO A 30 -3.97 19.18 -15.06
CA PRO A 30 -2.82 19.19 -15.97
C PRO A 30 -1.77 18.13 -15.64
N GLN A 31 -1.50 17.88 -14.35
CA GLN A 31 -0.56 16.84 -13.94
C GLN A 31 -1.07 15.43 -14.31
N MET A 32 -2.37 15.18 -14.17
CA MET A 32 -2.98 13.93 -14.63
C MET A 32 -2.88 13.77 -16.15
N GLN A 33 -3.12 14.85 -16.91
CA GLN A 33 -2.97 14.85 -18.37
C GLN A 33 -1.54 14.53 -18.78
N GLN A 34 -0.56 15.16 -18.14
CA GLN A 34 0.86 14.92 -18.40
C GLN A 34 1.25 13.47 -18.10
N TYR A 35 0.79 12.91 -16.97
CA TYR A 35 1.02 11.51 -16.63
C TYR A 35 0.45 10.56 -17.69
N LEU A 36 -0.79 10.79 -18.13
CA LEU A 36 -1.42 9.99 -19.18
C LEU A 36 -0.70 10.11 -20.51
N GLN A 37 -0.23 11.31 -20.87
CA GLN A 37 0.53 11.55 -22.09
C GLN A 37 1.86 10.78 -22.09
N GLN A 38 2.55 10.69 -20.96
CA GLN A 38 3.76 9.86 -20.81
C GLN A 38 3.48 8.35 -21.02
N GLN A 39 2.24 7.91 -20.78
CA GLN A 39 1.78 6.55 -21.05
C GLN A 39 1.24 6.39 -22.49
N GLY A 40 1.36 7.42 -23.34
CA GLY A 40 0.83 7.44 -24.70
C GLY A 40 -0.69 7.62 -24.79
N ILE A 41 -1.34 8.09 -23.72
CA ILE A 41 -2.79 8.24 -23.63
C ILE A 41 -3.15 9.72 -23.66
N GLN A 42 -3.91 10.13 -24.68
CA GLN A 42 -4.46 11.48 -24.76
C GLN A 42 -5.76 11.58 -23.97
N ALA A 43 -5.89 12.64 -23.16
CA ALA A 43 -7.03 12.85 -22.29
C ALA A 43 -7.43 14.32 -22.23
N GLU A 44 -8.68 14.60 -22.62
CA GLU A 44 -9.28 15.93 -22.47
C GLU A 44 -9.80 16.13 -21.05
N ARG A 45 -9.89 17.39 -20.60
CA ARG A 45 -10.40 17.73 -19.26
C ARG A 45 -11.79 17.16 -18.99
N LYS A 46 -12.70 17.21 -19.97
CA LYS A 46 -14.06 16.66 -19.84
C LYS A 46 -14.04 15.15 -19.61
N ALA A 47 -13.15 14.43 -20.29
CA ALA A 47 -12.97 13.00 -20.11
C ALA A 47 -12.43 12.69 -18.69
N LEU A 48 -11.45 13.46 -18.20
CA LEU A 48 -10.92 13.29 -16.85
C LEU A 48 -11.98 13.47 -15.77
N TYR A 49 -12.85 14.48 -15.87
CA TYR A 49 -13.96 14.63 -14.91
C TYR A 49 -14.89 13.41 -14.91
N SER A 50 -15.21 12.87 -16.09
CA SER A 50 -16.03 11.66 -16.19
C SER A 50 -15.34 10.43 -15.62
N ASP A 51 -14.02 10.29 -15.85
CA ASP A 51 -13.24 9.17 -15.33
C ASP A 51 -13.10 9.26 -13.80
N LEU A 52 -12.81 10.44 -13.25
CA LEU A 52 -12.77 10.67 -11.80
C LEU A 52 -14.09 10.29 -11.14
N LYS A 53 -15.21 10.69 -11.74
CA LYS A 53 -16.54 10.32 -11.24
C LYS A 53 -16.76 8.81 -11.30
N THR A 54 -16.39 8.18 -12.41
CA THR A 54 -16.46 6.71 -12.55
C THR A 54 -15.63 6.00 -11.47
N LEU A 55 -14.42 6.49 -11.17
CA LEU A 55 -13.57 5.92 -10.12
C LEU A 55 -14.22 6.05 -8.73
N GLN A 56 -14.84 7.19 -8.45
CA GLN A 56 -15.62 7.40 -7.21
C GLN A 56 -16.81 6.46 -7.12
N ASP A 57 -17.59 6.33 -8.20
CA ASP A 57 -18.73 5.42 -8.28
C ASP A 57 -18.32 3.94 -8.13
N CYS A 58 -17.08 3.61 -8.49
CA CYS A 58 -16.47 2.29 -8.27
C CYS A 58 -15.85 2.11 -6.87
N GLY A 59 -16.00 3.06 -5.96
CA GLY A 59 -15.59 2.95 -4.55
C GLY A 59 -14.20 3.51 -4.22
N MET A 60 -13.54 4.23 -5.15
CA MET A 60 -12.34 4.99 -4.79
C MET A 60 -12.71 6.30 -4.12
N ASP A 61 -12.25 6.51 -2.90
CA ASP A 61 -12.49 7.75 -2.14
C ASP A 61 -11.56 8.88 -2.59
N ILE A 62 -11.80 9.38 -3.81
CA ILE A 62 -11.06 10.50 -4.40
C ILE A 62 -11.71 11.80 -3.95
N VAL A 63 -10.98 12.62 -3.21
CA VAL A 63 -11.45 13.90 -2.67
C VAL A 63 -10.91 15.04 -3.52
N ARG A 64 -11.79 15.99 -3.81
CA ARG A 64 -11.43 17.27 -4.43
C ARG A 64 -11.14 18.29 -3.32
N THR A 65 -9.97 18.92 -3.37
CA THR A 65 -9.58 20.03 -2.50
C THR A 65 -9.17 21.25 -3.33
N ASN A 66 -9.26 22.44 -2.75
CA ASN A 66 -8.81 23.67 -3.38
C ASN A 66 -7.60 24.19 -2.61
N LEU A 67 -6.46 24.34 -3.31
CA LEU A 67 -5.28 24.99 -2.76
C LEU A 67 -5.10 26.34 -3.47
N GLY A 68 -5.61 27.39 -2.84
CA GLY A 68 -5.71 28.71 -3.47
C GLY A 68 -6.66 28.68 -4.68
N ARG A 69 -6.13 28.94 -5.87
CA ARG A 69 -6.89 28.90 -7.13
C ARG A 69 -6.87 27.52 -7.82
N ASP A 70 -6.02 26.62 -7.33
CA ASP A 70 -5.84 25.31 -7.96
C ASP A 70 -6.81 24.29 -7.37
N CYS A 71 -7.56 23.67 -8.28
CA CYS A 71 -8.36 22.49 -7.97
C CYS A 71 -7.46 21.25 -8.00
N ARG A 72 -7.40 20.53 -6.88
CA ARG A 72 -6.56 19.35 -6.69
C ARG A 72 -7.38 18.15 -6.24
N TYR A 73 -6.85 16.97 -6.52
CA TYR A 73 -7.47 15.71 -6.19
C TYR A 73 -6.45 14.78 -5.55
N PHE A 74 -6.89 14.03 -4.57
CA PHE A 74 -6.09 12.97 -3.96
C PHE A 74 -7.01 11.86 -3.50
N LEU A 75 -6.43 10.71 -3.21
CA LEU A 75 -7.13 9.59 -2.61
C LEU A 75 -7.06 9.69 -1.08
N ALA A 76 -8.21 9.85 -0.43
CA ALA A 76 -8.33 9.95 1.03
C ALA A 76 -8.47 8.57 1.68
N GLY A 77 -9.40 7.75 1.18
CA GLY A 77 -9.65 6.41 1.69
C GLY A 77 -8.72 5.35 1.11
N ARG A 78 -8.07 4.58 2.00
CA ARG A 78 -7.30 3.38 1.68
C ARG A 78 -7.71 2.24 2.60
N THR A 79 -7.34 1.01 2.25
CA THR A 79 -7.57 -0.17 3.10
C THR A 79 -6.92 -0.03 4.47
N PHE A 80 -5.76 0.61 4.54
CA PHE A 80 -5.08 0.97 5.78
C PHE A 80 -4.72 2.45 5.77
N GLN A 81 -4.89 3.10 6.90
CA GLN A 81 -4.40 4.45 7.12
C GLN A 81 -2.91 4.44 7.48
N LEU A 82 -2.22 5.56 7.24
CA LEU A 82 -0.80 5.69 7.56
C LEU A 82 -0.46 5.37 9.04
N PRO A 83 -1.25 5.83 10.05
CA PRO A 83 -0.98 5.49 11.45
C PRO A 83 -1.08 3.99 11.73
N GLU A 84 -2.03 3.28 11.13
CA GLU A 84 -2.20 1.83 11.29
C GLU A 84 -0.99 1.08 10.71
N LEU A 85 -0.50 1.51 9.55
CA LEU A 85 0.69 0.90 8.95
C LEU A 85 1.96 1.16 9.75
N LYS A 86 2.10 2.35 10.35
CA LYS A 86 3.20 2.62 11.29
C LYS A 86 3.15 1.67 12.47
N LEU A 87 1.98 1.48 13.08
CA LEU A 87 1.78 0.55 14.18
C LEU A 87 2.15 -0.90 13.78
N LEU A 88 1.74 -1.34 12.59
CA LEU A 88 2.08 -2.67 12.07
C LEU A 88 3.60 -2.81 11.83
N VAL A 89 4.25 -1.79 11.26
CA VAL A 89 5.70 -1.78 11.09
C VAL A 89 6.42 -1.87 12.44
N ASP A 90 5.95 -1.15 13.45
CA ASP A 90 6.51 -1.21 14.80
C ASP A 90 6.32 -2.59 15.44
N ALA A 91 5.15 -3.21 15.29
CA ALA A 91 4.89 -4.58 15.74
C ALA A 91 5.82 -5.60 15.06
N VAL A 92 6.02 -5.46 13.74
CA VAL A 92 6.95 -6.30 12.96
C VAL A 92 8.39 -6.12 13.45
N ASN A 93 8.82 -4.89 13.74
CA ASN A 93 10.14 -4.60 14.27
C ASN A 93 10.33 -5.17 15.69
N ALA A 94 9.32 -5.07 16.55
CA ALA A 94 9.34 -5.58 17.93
C ALA A 94 9.29 -7.11 18.00
N SER A 95 8.77 -7.78 16.96
CA SER A 95 8.67 -9.24 16.93
C SER A 95 10.04 -9.91 16.99
N ALA A 96 10.30 -10.63 18.09
CA ALA A 96 11.49 -11.46 18.26
C ALA A 96 11.46 -12.71 17.36
N ILE A 97 10.29 -13.07 16.84
CA ILE A 97 10.03 -14.28 16.07
C ILE A 97 10.57 -14.15 14.64
N LEU A 98 10.53 -12.95 14.06
CA LEU A 98 10.94 -12.72 12.68
C LEU A 98 12.44 -12.50 12.57
N THR A 99 13.05 -13.03 11.52
CA THR A 99 14.42 -12.65 11.18
C THR A 99 14.46 -11.20 10.65
N GLN A 100 15.65 -10.60 10.60
CA GLN A 100 15.83 -9.27 10.03
C GLN A 100 15.38 -9.22 8.55
N GLN A 101 15.67 -10.27 7.78
CA GLN A 101 15.26 -10.37 6.38
C GLN A 101 13.75 -10.49 6.23
N GLN A 102 13.10 -11.32 7.04
CA GLN A 102 11.64 -11.48 7.03
C GLN A 102 10.93 -10.18 7.44
N SER A 103 11.45 -9.51 8.47
CA SER A 103 10.94 -8.20 8.91
C SER A 103 11.02 -7.17 7.78
N LYS A 104 12.19 -7.07 7.11
CA LYS A 104 12.38 -6.17 5.96
C LYS A 104 11.39 -6.46 4.83
N GLN A 105 11.24 -7.72 4.44
CA GLN A 105 10.30 -8.12 3.38
C GLN A 105 8.84 -7.78 3.74
N LEU A 106 8.44 -7.99 4.99
CA LEU A 106 7.09 -7.68 5.43
C LEU A 106 6.84 -6.17 5.46
N ILE A 107 7.80 -5.39 5.94
CA ILE A 107 7.74 -3.92 5.92
C ILE A 107 7.69 -3.39 4.47
N GLU A 108 8.42 -4.00 3.54
CA GLU A 108 8.34 -3.65 2.12
C GLU A 108 6.94 -3.89 1.54
N LYS A 109 6.29 -5.01 1.88
CA LYS A 109 4.90 -5.30 1.49
C LYS A 109 3.92 -4.30 2.10
N LEU A 110 4.03 -4.02 3.40
CA LEU A 110 3.19 -3.02 4.08
C LEU A 110 3.34 -1.64 3.45
N SER A 111 4.57 -1.27 3.05
CA SER A 111 4.86 0.01 2.40
C SER A 111 4.22 0.14 1.01
N GLN A 112 3.85 -0.95 0.35
CA GLN A 112 3.13 -0.92 -0.94
C GLN A 112 1.63 -0.60 -0.78
N LEU A 113 1.11 -0.63 0.44
CA LEU A 113 -0.29 -0.30 0.74
C LEU A 113 -0.51 1.21 0.87
N THR A 114 0.55 2.02 0.89
CA THR A 114 0.50 3.49 0.94
C THR A 114 0.86 4.14 -0.39
N SER A 115 0.78 5.47 -0.44
CA SER A 115 1.43 6.26 -1.49
C SER A 115 2.95 6.05 -1.47
N ARG A 116 3.61 6.37 -2.58
CA ARG A 116 5.07 6.33 -2.71
C ARG A 116 5.76 7.24 -1.70
N ALA A 117 5.19 8.42 -1.41
CA ALA A 117 5.77 9.34 -0.43
C ALA A 117 5.74 8.75 0.98
N GLN A 118 4.58 8.25 1.41
CA GLN A 118 4.39 7.59 2.70
C GLN A 118 5.21 6.29 2.82
N SER A 119 5.41 5.56 1.71
CA SER A 119 6.21 4.32 1.68
C SER A 119 7.66 4.57 2.10
N VAL A 120 8.21 5.74 1.74
CA VAL A 120 9.57 6.13 2.14
C VAL A 120 9.64 6.40 3.64
N GLN A 121 8.59 7.02 4.20
CA GLN A 121 8.50 7.24 5.64
C GLN A 121 8.45 5.91 6.42
N LEU A 122 7.64 4.94 5.97
CA LEU A 122 7.54 3.63 6.61
C LEU A 122 8.86 2.84 6.57
N ARG A 123 9.58 2.88 5.44
CA ARG A 123 10.86 2.18 5.29
C ARG A 123 11.98 2.79 6.14
N ARG A 124 11.93 4.09 6.45
CA ARG A 124 12.93 4.74 7.31
C ARG A 124 12.84 4.28 8.76
N SER A 125 11.69 3.77 9.21
CA SER A 125 11.50 3.20 10.55
C SER A 125 12.16 1.83 10.74
N LEU A 126 12.93 1.34 9.77
CA LEU A 126 13.74 0.12 9.90
C LEU A 126 14.89 0.36 10.88
N VAL A 127 14.67 0.02 12.15
CA VAL A 127 15.73 -0.04 13.16
C VAL A 127 16.31 -1.46 13.16
N ALA A 128 17.65 -1.57 13.07
CA ALA A 128 18.32 -2.84 13.29
C ALA A 128 18.09 -3.28 14.75
N SER A 129 17.24 -4.29 14.95
CA SER A 129 16.93 -4.79 16.29
C SER A 129 17.88 -5.93 16.65
N PRO A 130 18.61 -5.85 17.79
CA PRO A 130 19.47 -6.94 18.25
C PRO A 130 18.68 -8.17 18.73
N ARG A 131 17.34 -8.09 18.79
CA ARG A 131 16.45 -9.15 19.31
C ARG A 131 15.90 -10.10 18.24
N LYS A 132 16.43 -10.07 17.01
CA LYS A 132 15.90 -10.86 15.88
C LYS A 132 16.51 -12.26 15.87
N THR A 133 15.68 -13.28 15.64
CA THR A 133 16.13 -14.66 15.54
C THR A 133 16.91 -14.92 14.24
N PRO A 134 17.89 -15.84 14.25
CA PRO A 134 18.52 -16.33 13.03
C PRO A 134 17.70 -17.44 12.33
N HIS A 135 16.67 -17.98 13.01
CA HIS A 135 15.90 -19.13 12.54
C HIS A 135 14.84 -18.73 11.52
N THR A 136 14.93 -19.28 10.31
CA THR A 136 14.04 -18.96 9.18
C THR A 136 12.78 -19.84 9.10
N GLY A 137 12.76 -20.99 9.78
CA GLY A 137 11.67 -21.98 9.74
C GLY A 137 10.45 -21.65 10.61
N ILE A 138 10.42 -20.49 11.26
CA ILE A 138 9.40 -20.18 12.28
C ILE A 138 8.00 -20.02 11.66
N TYR A 139 7.87 -19.53 10.43
CA TYR A 139 6.55 -19.43 9.77
C TYR A 139 5.87 -20.80 9.62
N TYR A 140 6.61 -21.85 9.26
CA TYR A 140 6.06 -23.21 9.17
C TYR A 140 5.64 -23.74 10.55
N THR A 141 6.39 -23.40 11.60
CA THR A 141 6.04 -23.77 12.97
C THR A 141 4.75 -23.08 13.41
N ILE A 142 4.61 -21.78 13.11
CA ILE A 142 3.41 -20.99 13.39
C ILE A 142 2.20 -21.56 12.65
N ASP A 143 2.33 -21.83 11.35
CA ASP A 143 1.25 -22.40 10.55
C ASP A 143 0.81 -23.77 11.10
N THR A 144 1.77 -24.62 11.48
CA THR A 144 1.47 -25.93 12.09
C THR A 144 0.72 -25.78 13.42
N ILE A 145 1.09 -24.80 14.26
CA ILE A 145 0.40 -24.52 15.53
C ILE A 145 -1.02 -23.99 15.27
N TYR A 146 -1.18 -23.03 14.34
CA TYR A 146 -2.51 -22.50 14.01
C TYR A 146 -3.42 -23.57 13.39
N GLN A 147 -2.87 -24.45 12.57
CA GLN A 147 -3.61 -25.58 12.01
C GLN A 147 -4.05 -26.54 13.12
N ALA A 148 -3.14 -26.94 14.01
CA ALA A 148 -3.47 -27.81 15.14
C ALA A 148 -4.51 -27.19 16.09
N LEU A 149 -4.45 -25.86 16.32
CA LEU A 149 -5.46 -25.13 17.08
C LEU A 149 -6.84 -25.15 16.39
N GLY A 150 -6.87 -24.96 15.07
CA GLY A 150 -8.11 -25.01 14.29
C GLY A 150 -8.72 -26.42 14.24
N GLU A 151 -7.89 -27.45 14.17
CA GLU A 151 -8.30 -28.85 14.16
C GLU A 151 -8.50 -29.45 15.57
N GLN A 152 -8.17 -28.69 16.62
CA GLN A 152 -8.20 -29.13 18.03
C GLN A 152 -7.37 -30.39 18.30
N VAL A 153 -6.23 -30.53 17.63
CA VAL A 153 -5.32 -31.68 17.75
C VAL A 153 -4.13 -31.32 18.66
N PRO A 154 -3.71 -32.21 19.56
CA PRO A 154 -2.53 -31.98 20.39
C PRO A 154 -1.24 -31.95 19.57
N ILE A 155 -0.28 -31.13 19.98
CA ILE A 155 1.07 -31.04 19.37
C ILE A 155 2.14 -31.49 20.36
N SER A 156 3.23 -32.04 19.83
CA SER A 156 4.45 -32.38 20.58
C SER A 156 5.64 -31.67 19.97
N PHE A 157 6.48 -31.05 20.80
CA PHE A 157 7.68 -30.35 20.34
C PHE A 157 8.82 -30.51 21.35
N TYR A 158 10.05 -30.34 20.88
CA TYR A 158 11.24 -30.33 21.72
C TYR A 158 11.40 -28.94 22.35
N TYR A 159 11.43 -28.90 23.68
CA TYR A 159 11.65 -27.66 24.43
C TYR A 159 13.12 -27.60 24.88
N TYR A 160 13.86 -26.64 24.31
CA TYR A 160 15.27 -26.44 24.64
C TYR A 160 15.39 -25.35 25.73
N HIS A 161 16.00 -25.71 26.86
CA HIS A 161 16.45 -24.76 27.88
C HIS A 161 17.91 -24.36 27.61
N TYR A 162 18.21 -23.07 27.73
CA TYR A 162 19.56 -22.51 27.73
C TYR A 162 19.99 -22.14 29.15
#